data_AF-A0A821HHJ4-F1
#
_entry.id   AF-A0A821HHJ4-F1
#
_cell.length_a   1.000
_cell.length_b   1.000
_cell.length_c   1.000
_cell.angle_alpha   90.00
_cell.angle_beta   90.00
_cell.angle_gamma   90.00
#
_symmetry.space_group_name_H-M   'P 1'
#
loop_
_entity.id
_entity.type
_entity.pdbx_description
1 polymer ?
#
loop_
_entity_poly.entity_id
_entity_poly.type
_entity_poly.pdbx_seq_one_letter_code
_entity_poly.pdbx_strand_id
1 'polypeptide(L)'
;MHASLSLNGDGNAQGTHMSMYSAVLKGAYDTILSWSFNIPMIFCLIDHTDQNHNIIDKFYSNPILSSFQRPKVRDDEIFIKIRITLT
;
A
#
# COMPACT_ATOMS: atom_id res chain seq x y z
N MET A 1 -5.82 -8.93 0.50
CA MET A 1 -4.85 -7.82 0.52
C MET A 1 -3.80 -8.15 1.58
N HIS A 2 -2.55 -7.79 1.32
CA HIS A 2 -1.43 -7.91 2.23
C HIS A 2 -0.78 -6.54 2.40
N ALA A 3 -0.23 -6.26 3.57
CA ALA A 3 0.53 -5.05 3.81
C ALA A 3 1.82 -5.42 4.56
N SER A 4 2.92 -4.80 4.18
CA SER A 4 4.23 -5.02 4.79
C SER A 4 4.91 -3.68 5.08
N LEU A 5 5.75 -3.67 6.11
CA LEU A 5 6.39 -2.46 6.62
C LEU A 5 7.88 -2.73 6.84
N SER A 6 8.72 -1.85 6.29
CA SER A 6 10.16 -1.82 6.51
C SER A 6 10.49 -0.62 7.40
N LEU A 7 10.76 -0.90 8.68
CA LEU A 7 11.04 0.15 9.68
C LEU A 7 12.31 0.93 9.39
N ASN A 8 13.31 0.31 8.75
CA ASN A 8 14.56 0.96 8.38
C ASN A 8 14.55 1.50 6.92
N GLY A 9 13.37 1.60 6.31
CA GLY A 9 13.21 2.07 4.94
C GLY A 9 13.72 1.09 3.89
N ASP A 10 13.49 1.41 2.62
CA ASP A 10 13.95 0.62 1.47
C ASP A 10 14.26 1.51 0.26
N GLY A 11 15.24 1.10 -0.56
CA GLY A 11 15.78 1.88 -1.66
C GLY A 11 16.33 3.24 -1.19
N ASN A 12 15.92 4.33 -1.84
CA ASN A 12 16.39 5.69 -1.52
C ASN A 12 15.98 6.19 -0.12
N ALA A 13 15.14 5.45 0.60
CA ALA A 13 14.67 5.81 1.94
C ALA A 13 15.34 4.98 3.05
N GLN A 14 16.26 4.08 2.70
CA GLN A 14 16.95 3.23 3.66
C GLN A 14 17.70 4.06 4.71
N GLY A 15 17.57 3.66 5.99
CA GLY A 15 18.24 4.30 7.13
C GLY A 15 17.66 5.64 7.56
N THR A 16 16.67 6.18 6.86
CA THR A 16 16.18 7.55 7.10
C THR A 16 14.66 7.66 7.23
N HIS A 17 13.91 6.65 6.79
CA HIS A 17 12.45 6.69 6.69
C HIS A 17 11.86 5.31 6.97
N MET A 18 10.55 5.24 7.22
CA MET A 18 9.80 3.99 7.14
C MET A 18 9.21 3.82 5.73
N SER A 19 9.26 2.60 5.20
CA SER A 19 8.66 2.29 3.90
C SER A 19 7.53 1.28 4.06
N MET A 20 6.37 1.58 3.49
CA MET A 20 5.18 0.73 3.58
C MET A 20 4.79 0.23 2.19
N TYR A 21 4.30 -1.00 2.14
CA TYR A 21 3.84 -1.63 0.92
C TYR A 21 2.46 -2.22 1.14
N SER A 22 1.64 -2.19 0.09
CA SER A 22 0.42 -2.97 0.04
C SER A 22 0.36 -3.77 -1.23
N ALA A 23 -0.16 -4.99 -1.13
CA ALA A 23 -0.39 -5.85 -2.27
C ALA A 23 -1.83 -6.34 -2.31
N VAL A 24 -2.41 -6.30 -3.51
CA VAL A 24 -3.68 -6.96 -3.77
C VAL A 24 -3.39 -8.39 -4.18
N LEU A 25 -3.86 -9.33 -3.38
CA LEU A 25 -3.70 -10.77 -3.61
C LEU A 25 -4.92 -11.32 -4.33
N LYS A 26 -4.73 -12.42 -5.05
CA LYS A 26 -5.82 -13.15 -5.71
C LYS A 26 -6.88 -13.58 -4.70
N GLY A 27 -8.11 -13.14 -4.90
CA GLY A 27 -9.28 -13.49 -4.11
C GLY A 27 -10.17 -14.53 -4.81
N ALA A 28 -10.99 -15.24 -4.02
CA ALA A 28 -11.99 -16.17 -4.54
C ALA A 28 -13.07 -15.48 -5.38
N TYR A 29 -13.28 -14.17 -5.16
CA TYR A 29 -14.32 -13.37 -5.78
C TYR A 29 -13.79 -12.40 -6.85
N ASP A 30 -12.53 -12.54 -7.28
CA ASP A 30 -11.93 -11.64 -8.27
C ASP A 30 -12.65 -11.62 -9.62
N THR A 31 -13.47 -12.64 -9.92
CA THR A 31 -14.29 -12.73 -11.14
C THR A 31 -15.49 -11.78 -11.13
N ILE A 32 -15.98 -11.40 -9.95
CA ILE A 32 -17.14 -10.50 -9.80
C ILE A 32 -16.72 -9.08 -9.39
N LEU A 33 -15.45 -8.89 -9.02
CA LEU A 33 -14.89 -7.57 -8.73
C LEU A 33 -14.56 -6.81 -10.02
N SER A 34 -14.86 -5.51 -10.03
CA SER A 34 -14.48 -4.61 -11.13
C SER A 34 -12.99 -4.28 -11.06
N TRP A 35 -12.24 -4.69 -12.08
CA TRP A 35 -10.83 -4.37 -12.27
C TRP A 35 -10.65 -3.41 -13.45
N SER A 36 -9.71 -2.46 -13.41
CA SER A 36 -8.89 -2.04 -12.27
C SER A 36 -9.72 -1.27 -11.24
N PHE A 37 -9.46 -1.50 -9.96
CA PHE A 37 -10.15 -0.77 -8.91
C PHE A 37 -9.72 0.70 -8.98
N ASN A 38 -10.68 1.63 -8.88
CA ASN A 38 -10.44 3.07 -8.73
C ASN A 38 -10.99 3.51 -7.36
N ILE A 39 -10.33 3.03 -6.32
CA ILE A 39 -10.73 3.23 -4.93
C ILE A 39 -9.56 3.93 -4.23
N PRO A 40 -9.83 4.99 -3.45
CA PRO A 40 -8.77 5.59 -2.64
C PRO A 40 -8.26 4.57 -1.62
N MET A 41 -6.95 4.43 -1.54
CA MET A 41 -6.29 3.73 -0.46
C MET A 41 -5.70 4.75 0.50
N ILE A 42 -6.03 4.58 1.77
CA ILE A 42 -5.67 5.49 2.86
C ILE A 42 -4.83 4.70 3.84
N PHE A 43 -3.65 5.21 4.14
CA PHE A 43 -2.79 4.73 5.21
C PHE A 43 -2.80 5.73 6.35
N CYS A 44 -2.92 5.22 7.56
CA CYS A 44 -2.88 6.01 8.78
C CYS A 44 -1.85 5.37 9.72
N LEU A 45 -0.80 6.11 10.06
CA LEU A 45 0.02 5.81 11.22
C LEU A 45 -0.61 6.50 12.42
N ILE A 46 -1.07 5.70 13.37
CA ILE A 46 -1.80 6.19 14.54
C ILE A 46 -0.79 6.61 15.61
N ASP A 47 -0.90 7.85 16.05
CA ASP A 47 -0.26 8.34 17.26
C ASP A 47 -1.13 7.90 18.46
N HIS A 48 -0.57 7.01 19.27
CA HIS A 48 -1.24 6.47 20.47
C HIS A 48 -1.11 7.37 21.70
N THR A 49 -0.60 8.60 21.55
CA THR A 49 -0.56 9.59 22.63
C THR A 49 -1.82 10.44 22.67
N ASP A 50 -2.01 11.18 23.76
CA ASP A 50 -3.12 12.14 23.89
C ASP A 50 -3.01 13.32 22.90
N GLN A 51 -1.89 13.45 22.18
CA GLN A 51 -1.66 14.50 21.18
C GLN A 51 -2.34 14.18 19.84
N ASN A 52 -2.58 12.89 19.56
CA ASN A 52 -3.33 12.41 18.38
C ASN A 52 -2.79 12.93 17.04
N HIS A 53 -1.47 13.04 16.89
CA HIS A 53 -0.79 13.47 15.66
C HIS A 53 -0.67 12.34 14.64
N ASN A 54 -1.81 11.79 14.22
CA ASN A 54 -1.86 10.73 13.21
C ASN A 54 -1.28 11.20 11.88
N ILE A 55 -0.48 10.37 11.23
CA ILE A 55 0.02 10.63 9.88
C ILE A 55 -0.86 9.89 8.90
N ILE A 56 -1.54 10.65 8.05
CA ILE A 56 -2.48 10.11 7.07
C ILE A 56 -1.94 10.40 5.68
N ASP A 57 -1.79 9.36 4.87
CA ASP A 57 -1.50 9.49 3.46
C ASP A 57 -2.58 8.78 2.63
N LYS A 58 -2.97 9.40 1.52
CA LYS A 58 -4.04 8.94 0.65
C LYS A 58 -3.56 8.96 -0.78
N PHE A 59 -3.70 7.84 -1.46
CA PHE A 59 -3.40 7.71 -2.87
C PHE A 59 -4.53 6.98 -3.58
N TYR A 60 -4.63 7.21 -4.88
CA TYR A 60 -5.63 6.56 -5.72
C TYR A 60 -4.96 5.42 -6.47
N SER A 61 -5.68 4.30 -6.58
CA SER A 61 -5.28 3.25 -7.48
C SER A 61 -5.27 3.76 -8.91
N ASN A 62 -4.10 3.72 -9.56
CA ASN A 62 -3.97 4.19 -10.94
C ASN A 62 -4.27 3.03 -11.89
N PRO A 63 -5.40 3.04 -12.60
CA PRO A 63 -5.81 1.93 -13.45
C PRO A 63 -4.86 1.64 -14.62
N ILE A 64 -4.00 2.59 -14.97
CA ILE A 64 -3.00 2.47 -16.05
C ILE A 64 -1.76 1.68 -15.57
N LEU A 65 -1.43 1.77 -14.28
CA LEU A 65 -0.27 1.07 -13.74
C LEU A 65 -0.61 -0.42 -13.61
N SER A 66 0.31 -1.28 -14.06
CA SER A 66 0.20 -2.74 -13.93
C SER A 66 -0.04 -3.16 -12.47
N SER A 67 0.38 -2.32 -11.52
CA SER A 67 0.23 -2.52 -10.09
C SER A 67 -1.22 -2.46 -9.54
N PHE A 68 -2.21 -2.20 -10.40
CA PHE A 68 -3.61 -2.14 -10.00
C PHE A 68 -4.51 -3.04 -10.87
N GLN A 69 -3.90 -3.92 -11.65
CA GLN A 69 -4.59 -4.91 -12.47
C GLN A 69 -4.94 -6.15 -11.65
N ARG A 70 -5.86 -6.96 -12.19
CA ARG A 70 -6.28 -8.22 -11.57
C ARG A 70 -5.09 -9.17 -11.38
N PRO A 71 -4.81 -9.66 -10.15
CA PRO A 71 -3.82 -10.70 -9.92
C PRO A 71 -4.14 -11.95 -10.73
N LYS A 72 -3.19 -12.41 -11.56
CA LYS A 72 -3.39 -13.56 -12.45
C LYS A 72 -2.90 -14.86 -11.81
N VAL A 73 -1.72 -14.84 -11.18
CA VAL A 73 -1.10 -16.01 -10.54
C VAL A 73 -1.19 -15.91 -9.01
N ARG A 74 -1.09 -17.06 -8.33
CA ARG A 74 -1.18 -17.16 -6.86
C ARG A 74 -0.04 -16.44 -6.12
N ASP A 75 1.09 -16.23 -6.81
CA ASP A 75 2.33 -15.67 -6.26
C ASP A 75 2.66 -14.26 -6.80
N ASP A 76 1.79 -13.68 -7.63
CA ASP A 76 1.94 -12.29 -8.10
C ASP A 76 1.51 -11.34 -6.97
N GLU A 77 2.41 -11.05 -6.03
CA GLU A 77 2.23 -9.92 -5.12
C GLU A 77 2.44 -8.62 -5.88
N ILE A 78 1.34 -7.95 -6.19
CA ILE A 78 1.40 -6.64 -6.80
C ILE A 78 1.73 -5.61 -5.72
N PHE A 79 3.01 -5.30 -5.52
CA PHE A 79 3.43 -4.31 -4.52
C PHE A 79 3.17 -2.88 -4.99
N ILE A 80 2.42 -2.15 -4.18
CA ILE A 80 2.28 -0.71 -4.22
C ILE A 80 3.23 -0.16 -3.17
N LYS A 81 4.31 0.47 -3.62
CA LYS A 81 5.34 1.07 -2.76
C LYS A 81 4.92 2.48 -2.34
N ILE A 82 4.89 2.72 -1.04
CA ILE A 82 4.54 4.02 -0.45
C ILE A 82 5.65 4.46 0.49
N ARG A 83 6.08 5.71 0.31
CA ARG A 83 7.13 6.33 1.12
C ARG A 83 6.48 7.15 2.23
N ILE A 84 6.65 6.74 3.48
CA ILE A 84 6.25 7.55 4.63
C ILE A 84 7.51 8.25 5.16
N THR A 85 7.55 9.57 5.06
CA THR A 85 8.63 10.39 5.63
C THR A 85 8.29 10.72 7.07
N LEU A 86 9.01 10.07 7.98
CA LEU A 86 9.05 10.36 9.40
C LEU A 86 10.48 10.75 9.72
N THR A 87 10.70 12.06 9.88
CA THR A 87 11.95 12.64 10.39
C THR A 87 11.85 12.88 11.88
#